data_AF-A0A5C6RF06-F1
#
_entry.id   AF-A0A5C6RF06-F1
#
_cell.length_a   1.000
_cell.length_b   1.000
_cell.length_c   1.000
_cell.angle_alpha   90.00
_cell.angle_beta   90.00
_cell.angle_gamma   90.00
#
_symmetry.space_group_name_H-M   'P 1'
#
loop_
_entity.id
_entity.type
_entity.pdbx_description
1 polymer ?
#
loop_
_entity_poly.entity_id
_entity_poly.type
_entity_poly.pdbx_seq_one_letter_code
_entity_poly.pdbx_strand_id
1 'polypeptide(L)' 'GCTATATGTVSGGSALSLSFIRNNPDCFGGTDGSLLVLGSGGQPPYSYLWSTGGTGSSIGGLGAGPYTVTVTDALGCSEV' A
#
# COMPACT_ATOMS: atom_id res chain seq x y z
N GLY A 1 13.41 -2.68 19.78
CA GLY A 1 13.91 -2.11 18.51
C GLY A 1 13.12 -2.73 17.38
N CYS A 2 12.71 -1.93 16.40
CA CYS A 2 12.41 -2.33 15.02
C CYS A 2 12.25 -1.05 14.20
N THR A 3 13.25 -0.73 13.38
CA THR A 3 13.17 0.28 12.33
C THR A 3 12.76 -0.42 11.05
N ALA A 4 11.67 0.01 10.42
CA ALA A 4 11.29 -0.42 9.08
C ALA A 4 11.38 0.79 8.15
N THR A 5 12.47 0.86 7.38
CA THR A 5 12.67 1.87 6.35
C THR A 5 11.99 1.40 5.07
N ALA A 6 10.94 2.09 4.65
CA ALA A 6 10.39 1.95 3.30
C ALA A 6 11.25 2.80 2.34
N THR A 7 11.83 2.18 1.32
CA THR A 7 12.51 2.90 0.24
C THR A 7 11.68 2.71 -1.03
N GLY A 8 11.03 3.79 -1.48
CA GLY A 8 10.41 3.88 -2.79
C GLY A 8 11.36 4.60 -3.75
N THR A 9 11.72 3.97 -4.86
CA THR A 9 12.54 4.59 -5.90
C THR A 9 11.66 5.37 -6.85
N VAL A 10 11.92 6.68 -6.93
CA VAL A 10 11.33 7.59 -7.93
C VAL A 10 12.10 7.43 -9.25
N SER A 11 11.46 6.92 -10.30
CA SER A 11 11.94 7.09 -11.68
C SER A 11 10.96 7.91 -12.48
N GLY A 12 11.41 9.07 -12.95
CA GLY A 12 10.59 10.13 -13.54
C GLY A 12 9.94 9.76 -14.88
N GLY A 13 8.67 10.16 -15.00
CA GLY A 13 7.88 10.11 -16.23
C GLY A 13 6.43 9.79 -15.89
N SER A 14 5.65 10.78 -15.45
CA SER A 14 4.25 10.59 -15.02
C SER A 14 4.05 9.41 -14.06
N ALA A 15 5.03 9.19 -13.18
CA ALA A 15 5.09 8.02 -12.33
C ALA A 15 3.92 8.04 -11.35
N LEU A 16 3.11 6.99 -11.39
CA LEU A 16 2.27 6.61 -10.27
C LEU A 16 3.17 6.63 -9.02
N SER A 17 2.69 7.21 -7.93
CA SER A 17 3.44 7.35 -6.69
C SER A 17 2.57 6.88 -5.54
N LEU A 18 3.03 5.81 -4.88
CA LEU A 18 2.32 5.20 -3.77
C LEU A 18 2.84 5.71 -2.42
N SER A 19 1.94 6.31 -1.64
CA SER A 19 2.19 6.67 -0.24
C SER A 19 1.51 5.68 0.69
N PHE A 20 2.30 5.02 1.54
CA PHE A 20 1.80 4.02 2.49
C PHE A 20 1.69 4.62 3.89
N ILE A 21 0.48 4.55 4.47
CA ILE A 21 0.21 4.87 5.86
C ILE A 21 -0.05 3.56 6.60
N ARG A 22 0.76 3.30 7.61
CA ARG A 22 0.74 2.09 8.44
C ARG A 22 0.18 2.45 9.80
N ASN A 23 -0.91 1.82 10.21
CA ASN A 23 -1.29 1.78 11.61
C ASN A 23 -0.92 0.41 12.15
N ASN A 24 0.12 0.37 12.99
CA ASN A 24 0.54 -0.89 13.61
C ASN A 24 -0.56 -1.37 14.56
N PRO A 25 -0.88 -2.68 14.58
CA PRO A 25 -1.70 -3.22 15.64
C PRO A 25 -1.02 -2.91 16.98
N ASP A 26 -1.82 -2.59 17.99
CA ASP A 26 -1.33 -2.42 19.35
C ASP A 26 -0.48 -3.64 19.71
N CYS A 27 0.67 -3.38 20.34
CA CYS A 27 1.65 -4.42 20.70
C CYS A 27 0.93 -5.60 21.38
N PHE A 28 1.47 -6.83 21.25
CA PHE A 28 0.89 -8.12 21.73
C PHE A 28 0.01 -8.93 20.74
N GLY A 29 0.30 -8.88 19.43
CA GLY A 29 -0.33 -9.81 18.48
C GLY A 29 -1.77 -9.46 18.13
N GLY A 30 -2.15 -8.19 18.31
CA GLY A 30 -3.42 -7.66 17.86
C GLY A 30 -3.59 -7.82 16.35
N THR A 31 -4.82 -8.12 15.94
CA THR A 31 -5.24 -8.13 14.53
C THR A 31 -5.82 -6.78 14.11
N ASP A 32 -5.65 -5.74 14.91
CA ASP A 32 -6.24 -4.41 14.66
C ASP A 32 -5.36 -3.51 13.78
N GLY A 33 -4.36 -4.09 13.10
CA GLY A 33 -3.49 -3.36 12.19
C GLY A 33 -4.24 -2.91 10.94
N SER A 34 -3.84 -1.76 10.40
CA SER A 34 -4.38 -1.27 9.14
C SER A 34 -3.31 -0.70 8.23
N LEU A 35 -3.57 -0.80 6.94
CA LEU A 35 -2.76 -0.28 5.85
C LEU A 35 -3.64 0.61 4.99
N LEU A 36 -3.14 1.80 4.69
CA LEU A 36 -3.75 2.73 3.76
C LEU A 36 -2.71 3.09 2.70
N VAL A 37 -3.13 3.05 1.44
CA VAL A 37 -2.33 3.38 0.27
C VAL A 37 -3.01 4.53 -0.44
N LEU A 38 -2.25 5.61 -0.58
CA LEU A 38 -2.66 6.79 -1.32
C LEU A 38 -1.87 6.80 -2.62
N GLY A 39 -2.56 6.45 -3.71
CA GLY A 39 -2.02 6.60 -5.06
C GLY A 39 -2.11 8.06 -5.49
N SER A 40 -0.99 8.62 -5.94
CA SER A 40 -0.89 9.99 -6.45
C SER A 40 -0.11 10.00 -7.76
N GLY A 41 -0.42 10.92 -8.68
CA GLY A 41 0.10 10.84 -10.06
C GLY A 41 -0.56 9.72 -10.87
N GLY A 42 -0.19 9.56 -12.14
CA GLY A 42 -0.92 8.68 -13.07
C GLY A 42 -2.25 9.28 -13.56
N GLN A 43 -3.10 8.44 -14.16
CA GLN A 43 -4.42 8.75 -14.69
C GLN A 43 -5.52 7.91 -14.01
N PRO A 44 -6.33 8.52 -13.11
CA PRO A 44 -7.43 7.81 -12.47
C PRO A 44 -8.44 7.29 -13.50
N PRO A 45 -9.17 6.20 -13.19
CA PRO A 45 -9.28 5.53 -11.89
C PRO A 45 -8.12 4.56 -11.55
N TYR A 46 -7.75 4.48 -10.27
CA TYR A 46 -6.80 3.50 -9.75
C TYR A 46 -7.50 2.23 -9.27
N SER A 47 -6.92 1.07 -9.59
CA SER A 47 -7.31 -0.23 -9.07
C SER A 47 -6.30 -0.70 -8.04
N TYR A 48 -6.77 -1.20 -6.90
CA TYR A 48 -5.93 -1.67 -5.80
C TYR A 48 -6.19 -3.15 -5.58
N LEU A 49 -5.12 -3.95 -5.59
CA LEU A 49 -5.16 -5.37 -5.28
C LEU A 49 -4.18 -5.71 -4.17
N TRP A 50 -4.69 -6.17 -3.04
CA TRP A 50 -3.85 -6.56 -1.91
C TRP A 50 -3.53 -8.06 -1.97
N SER A 51 -2.37 -8.45 -1.42
CA SER A 51 -1.99 -9.86 -1.26
C SER A 51 -2.98 -10.67 -0.42
N THR A 52 -3.79 -9.99 0.41
CA THR A 52 -4.88 -10.58 1.19
C THR A 52 -6.14 -10.86 0.37
N GLY A 53 -6.17 -10.46 -0.91
CA GLY A 53 -7.36 -10.47 -1.76
C GLY A 53 -8.29 -9.26 -1.55
N GLY A 54 -7.90 -8.33 -0.67
CA GLY A 54 -8.61 -7.07 -0.49
C GLY A 54 -8.55 -6.20 -1.74
N THR A 55 -9.62 -5.48 -2.01
CA THR A 55 -9.69 -4.44 -3.05
C THR A 55 -10.03 -3.11 -2.42
N GLY A 56 -9.27 -2.07 -2.75
CA GLY A 56 -9.48 -0.71 -2.22
C GLY A 56 -8.20 -0.07 -1.70
N SER A 57 -8.24 1.22 -1.44
CA SER A 57 -7.07 1.97 -0.96
C SER A 57 -6.68 1.62 0.48
N SER A 58 -7.52 0.94 1.25
CA SER A 58 -7.19 0.54 2.62
C SER A 58 -7.62 -0.88 2.94
N ILE A 59 -6.87 -1.53 3.80
CA ILE A 59 -7.21 -2.82 4.41
C ILE A 59 -6.95 -2.74 5.92
N GLY A 60 -7.83 -3.36 6.70
CA GLY A 60 -7.73 -3.46 8.15
C GLY A 60 -7.85 -4.91 8.60
N GLY A 61 -7.80 -5.15 9.91
CA GLY A 61 -7.87 -6.51 10.44
C GLY A 61 -6.55 -7.28 10.26
N LEU A 62 -5.43 -6.56 10.18
CA LEU A 62 -4.14 -7.16 9.85
C LEU A 62 -3.33 -7.48 11.10
N GLY A 63 -2.89 -8.74 11.20
CA GLY A 63 -1.84 -9.15 12.13
C GLY A 63 -0.45 -8.73 11.65
N ALA A 64 0.56 -8.96 12.49
CA ALA A 64 1.96 -8.72 12.09
C ALA A 64 2.35 -9.63 10.91
N GLY A 65 2.70 -9.02 9.79
CA GLY A 65 3.11 -9.75 8.59
C GLY A 65 3.45 -8.81 7.42
N PRO A 66 4.12 -9.33 6.38
CA PRO A 66 4.30 -8.60 5.13
C PRO A 66 2.99 -8.58 4.34
N TYR A 67 2.59 -7.38 3.91
CA TYR A 67 1.46 -7.18 3.02
C TYR A 67 1.92 -6.32 1.85
N THR A 68 1.53 -6.72 0.64
CA THR A 68 1.85 -6.00 -0.59
C THR A 68 0.54 -5.57 -1.24
N VAL A 69 0.55 -4.39 -1.84
CA VAL A 69 -0.53 -3.88 -2.68
C VAL A 69 0.00 -3.78 -4.10
N THR A 70 -0.82 -4.04 -5.09
CA THR A 70 -0.52 -3.67 -6.48
C THR A 70 -1.54 -2.63 -6.88
N VAL A 71 -1.07 -1.43 -7.18
CA VAL A 71 -1.91 -0.33 -7.66
C VAL A 71 -1.71 -0.20 -9.14
N THR A 72 -2.80 -0.27 -9.90
CA THR A 72 -2.80 -0.14 -11.35
C THR A 72 -3.62 1.07 -11.77
N ASP A 73 -3.04 1.89 -12.63
CA ASP A 73 -3.63 3.08 -13.21
C ASP A 73 -4.49 2.77 -14.45
N ALA A 74 -5.34 3.72 -14.90
CA ALA A 74 -6.13 3.56 -16.11
C ALA A 74 -5.28 3.43 -17.40
N LEU A 75 -4.05 3.94 -17.38
CA LEU A 75 -3.08 3.76 -18.46
C LEU A 75 -2.37 2.39 -18.44
N GLY A 76 -2.66 1.55 -17.44
CA GLY A 76 -2.06 0.22 -17.27
C GLY A 76 -0.70 0.22 -16.57
N CYS A 77 -0.26 1.34 -16.01
CA CYS A 77 0.92 1.40 -15.15
C CYS A 77 0.63 0.74 -13.80
N SER A 78 1.48 -0.19 -13.35
CA SER A 78 1.34 -0.88 -12.07
C SER A 78 2.54 -0.62 -11.15
N GLU A 79 2.28 -0.32 -9.87
CA GLU A 79 3.30 -0.14 -8.81
C GLU A 79 2.97 -1.02 -7.60
N VAL A 80 3.99 -1.53 -6.90
CA VAL A 80 3.87 -2.52 -5.80
C VAL A 80 4.62 -2.07 -4.54
#